data_AF-X1L9V8-F1
#
_entry.id   AF-X1L9V8-F1
#
_cell.length_a   1.000
_cell.length_b   1.000
_cell.length_c   1.000
_cell.angle_alpha   90.00
_cell.angle_beta   90.00
_cell.angle_gamma   90.00
#
_symmetry.space_group_name_H-M   'P 1'
#
loop_
_entity.id
_entity.type
_entity.pdbx_description
1 polymer ?
#
loop_
_entity_poly.entity_id
_entity_poly.type
_entity_poly.pdbx_seq_one_letter_code
_entity_poly.pdbx_strand_id
1 'polypeptide(L)'
;MINYNKTREIGINILRRWILIFLVGEIVFFSIVGTNYLSLKNLQNILVASTTVLLLATGETFVIITGGIDLSIGFMVGFSSVVSAKVMVDLWTAGFSQPLAITIGILTALSLGLIPGFI
;
A
#
# COMPACT_ATOMS: atom_id res chain seq x y z
N MET A 1 -29.44 30.92 -24.78
CA MET A 1 -28.99 29.63 -25.36
C MET A 1 -27.79 29.13 -24.57
N ILE A 2 -27.93 28.03 -23.82
CA ILE A 2 -26.80 27.38 -23.13
C ILE A 2 -25.94 26.69 -24.20
N ASN A 3 -24.64 27.01 -24.25
CA ASN A 3 -23.71 26.39 -25.19
C ASN A 3 -23.36 24.97 -24.71
N TYR A 4 -24.15 23.98 -25.14
CA TYR A 4 -24.01 22.57 -24.79
C TYR A 4 -22.59 22.02 -25.02
N ASN A 5 -21.86 22.51 -26.04
CA ASN A 5 -20.50 22.06 -26.30
C ASN A 5 -19.53 22.50 -25.20
N LYS A 6 -19.68 23.75 -24.71
CA LYS A 6 -18.85 24.28 -23.61
C LYS A 6 -19.14 23.56 -22.28
N THR A 7 -20.40 23.27 -21.98
CA THR A 7 -20.78 22.52 -20.77
C THR A 7 -20.26 21.07 -20.82
N ARG A 8 -20.29 20.44 -22.00
CA ARG A 8 -19.78 19.07 -22.22
C ARG A 8 -18.25 19.00 -22.09
N GLU A 9 -17.52 19.99 -22.61
CA GLU A 9 -16.06 20.09 -22.42
C GLU A 9 -15.68 20.23 -20.94
N ILE A 10 -16.39 21.07 -20.18
CA ILE A 10 -16.15 21.23 -18.74
C ILE A 10 -16.37 19.90 -18.00
N GLY A 11 -17.46 19.20 -18.29
CA GLY A 11 -17.75 17.90 -17.69
C GLY A 11 -16.65 16.86 -17.95
N ILE A 12 -16.17 16.76 -19.20
CA ILE A 12 -15.08 15.86 -19.59
C ILE A 12 -13.77 16.25 -18.90
N ASN A 13 -13.47 17.54 -18.75
CA ASN A 13 -12.25 18.01 -18.09
C ASN A 13 -12.25 17.71 -16.58
N ILE A 14 -13.42 17.79 -15.93
CA ILE A 14 -13.60 17.39 -14.53
C ILE A 14 -13.41 15.88 -14.39
N LEU A 15 -14.09 15.09 -15.23
CA LEU A 15 -13.94 13.64 -15.27
C LEU A 15 -12.49 13.21 -15.52
N ARG A 16 -11.75 13.89 -16.40
CA ARG A 16 -10.33 13.56 -16.66
C ARG A 16 -9.44 13.78 -15.44
N ARG A 17 -9.81 14.70 -14.53
CA ARG A 17 -9.02 15.07 -13.33
C ARG A 17 -9.62 14.52 -12.04
N TRP A 18 -10.55 13.57 -12.12
CA TRP A 18 -11.31 13.08 -10.99
C TRP A 18 -10.43 12.58 -9.82
N ILE A 19 -9.30 11.93 -10.11
CA ILE A 19 -8.35 11.45 -9.10
C ILE A 19 -7.76 12.60 -8.29
N LEU A 20 -7.39 13.70 -8.96
CA LEU A 20 -6.84 14.87 -8.28
C LEU A 20 -7.91 15.58 -7.45
N ILE A 21 -9.13 15.67 -7.99
CA ILE A 21 -10.27 16.25 -7.28
C ILE A 21 -10.59 15.41 -6.03
N PHE A 22 -10.57 14.08 -6.17
CA PHE A 22 -10.79 13.14 -5.07
C PHE A 22 -9.70 13.28 -4.01
N LEU A 23 -8.41 13.29 -4.40
CA LEU A 23 -7.28 13.48 -3.49
C LEU A 23 -7.38 14.79 -2.70
N VAL A 24 -7.67 15.91 -3.38
CA VAL A 24 -7.86 17.21 -2.72
C VAL A 24 -9.06 17.15 -1.77
N GLY A 25 -10.14 16.50 -2.17
CA GLY A 25 -11.32 16.27 -1.33
C GLY A 25 -10.99 15.51 -0.04
N GLU A 26 -10.24 14.40 -0.14
CA GLU A 26 -9.79 13.63 1.03
C GLU A 26 -8.89 14.45 1.95
N ILE A 27 -7.92 15.19 1.39
CA ILE A 27 -7.04 16.06 2.17
C ILE A 27 -7.85 17.08 2.96
N VAL A 28 -8.79 17.77 2.31
CA VAL A 28 -9.64 18.78 2.97
C VAL A 28 -10.53 18.13 4.04
N PHE A 29 -11.20 17.03 3.70
CA PHE A 29 -12.09 16.34 4.62
C PHE A 29 -11.37 15.86 5.88
N PHE A 30 -10.24 15.15 5.73
CA PHE A 30 -9.49 14.64 6.87
C PHE A 30 -8.71 15.72 7.61
N SER A 31 -8.39 16.86 6.98
CA SER A 31 -7.85 18.02 7.70
C SER A 31 -8.85 18.62 8.69
N ILE A 32 -10.15 18.52 8.40
CA ILE A 32 -11.22 19.04 9.27
C ILE A 32 -11.63 17.99 10.31
N VAL A 33 -11.84 16.74 9.88
CA VAL A 33 -12.38 15.67 10.73
C VAL A 33 -11.29 14.96 11.55
N GLY A 34 -10.07 14.85 11.00
CA GLY A 34 -8.98 14.07 11.56
C GLY A 34 -8.13 14.87 12.55
N THR A 35 -7.95 14.33 13.75
CA THR A 35 -6.98 14.88 14.72
C THR A 35 -5.56 14.71 14.22
N ASN A 36 -4.77 15.78 14.15
CA ASN A 36 -3.37 15.77 13.72
C ASN A 36 -3.14 15.23 12.29
N TYR A 37 -4.14 15.29 11.40
CA TYR A 37 -4.02 14.77 10.04
C TYR A 37 -2.86 15.39 9.24
N LEU A 38 -2.69 16.72 9.29
CA LEU A 38 -1.59 17.43 8.63
C LEU A 38 -0.28 17.45 9.44
N SER A 39 -0.17 16.64 10.50
CA SER A 39 1.07 16.56 11.27
C SER A 39 2.18 15.87 10.49
N LEU A 40 3.44 16.27 10.74
CA LEU A 40 4.61 15.62 10.16
C LEU A 40 4.65 14.11 10.47
N LYS A 41 4.19 13.72 11.66
CA LYS A 41 4.11 12.32 12.08
C LYS A 41 3.12 11.53 11.21
N ASN A 42 1.94 12.08 10.92
CA ASN A 42 0.98 11.41 10.05
C ASN A 42 1.49 11.33 8.61
N LEU A 43 2.14 12.38 8.11
CA LEU A 43 2.78 12.36 6.80
C LEU A 43 3.86 11.27 6.71
N GLN A 44 4.71 11.16 7.73
CA GLN A 44 5.71 10.08 7.83
C GLN A 44 5.06 8.69 7.83
N ASN A 45 3.97 8.50 8.59
CA ASN A 45 3.25 7.23 8.60
C ASN A 45 2.70 6.86 7.22
N ILE A 46 2.14 7.83 6.49
CA ILE A 46 1.66 7.63 5.11
C ILE A 46 2.82 7.23 4.18
N LEU A 47 3.95 7.92 4.27
CA LEU A 47 5.14 7.60 3.47
C LEU A 47 5.66 6.19 3.78
N VAL A 48 5.72 5.80 5.06
CA VAL A 48 6.14 4.46 5.48
C VAL A 48 5.14 3.38 5.00
N ALA A 49 3.84 3.65 5.07
CA ALA A 49 2.83 2.74 4.53
C ALA A 49 2.92 2.60 3.00
N SER A 50 3.28 3.68 2.30
CA SER A 50 3.42 3.69 0.83
C SER A 50 4.65 2.91 0.36
N THR A 51 5.70 2.79 1.18
CA THR A 51 6.93 2.10 0.82
C THR A 51 6.70 0.66 0.35
N THR A 52 5.75 -0.06 0.94
CA THR A 52 5.42 -1.43 0.54
C THR A 52 4.96 -1.47 -0.91
N VAL A 53 3.94 -0.70 -1.29
CA VAL A 53 3.43 -0.69 -2.67
C VAL A 53 4.49 -0.18 -3.65
N LEU A 54 5.29 0.82 -3.26
CA LEU A 54 6.37 1.34 -4.10
C LEU A 54 7.45 0.27 -4.38
N LEU A 55 7.90 -0.46 -3.35
CA LEU A 55 8.88 -1.53 -3.53
C LEU A 55 8.33 -2.65 -4.42
N LEU A 56 7.08 -3.07 -4.23
CA LEU A 56 6.45 -4.08 -5.08
C LEU A 56 6.34 -3.59 -6.53
N ALA A 57 5.93 -2.34 -6.75
CA ALA A 57 5.83 -1.75 -8.08
C ALA A 57 7.18 -1.71 -8.81
N THR A 58 8.30 -1.53 -8.10
CA THR A 58 9.64 -1.62 -8.72
C THR A 58 9.96 -3.03 -9.22
N GLY A 59 9.55 -4.08 -8.50
CA GLY A 59 9.68 -5.47 -8.96
C GLY A 59 8.77 -5.77 -10.15
N GLU A 60 7.50 -5.38 -10.06
CA GLU A 60 6.51 -5.55 -11.14
C GLU A 60 6.89 -4.82 -12.43
N THR A 61 7.70 -3.76 -12.35
CA THR A 61 8.20 -3.07 -13.55
C THR A 61 8.98 -4.04 -14.46
N PHE A 62 9.79 -4.94 -13.90
CA PHE A 62 10.53 -5.94 -14.70
C PHE A 62 9.59 -6.97 -15.34
N VAL A 63 8.56 -7.40 -14.61
CA VAL A 63 7.53 -8.33 -15.10
C VAL A 63 6.74 -7.72 -16.26
N ILE A 64 6.32 -6.47 -16.13
CA ILE A 64 5.55 -5.79 -17.18
C ILE A 64 6.40 -5.57 -18.43
N ILE A 65 7.67 -5.19 -18.27
CA ILE A 65 8.59 -4.99 -19.40
C ILE A 65 8.82 -6.29 -20.18
N THR A 66 8.84 -7.45 -19.52
CA THR A 66 8.94 -8.76 -20.19
C THR A 66 7.62 -9.24 -20.81
N GLY A 67 6.53 -8.46 -20.69
CA GLY A 67 5.21 -8.81 -21.21
C GLY A 67 4.43 -9.76 -20.31
N GLY A 68 4.87 -9.98 -19.07
CA GLY A 68 4.20 -10.80 -18.08
C GLY A 68 3.14 -10.03 -17.28
N ILE A 69 2.34 -10.80 -16.53
CA ILE A 69 1.42 -10.29 -15.50
C ILE A 69 1.65 -11.18 -14.27
N ASP A 70 2.31 -10.65 -13.24
CA ASP A 70 2.58 -11.40 -12.02
C ASP A 70 1.51 -11.08 -10.96
N LEU A 71 0.59 -12.03 -10.75
CA LEU A 71 -0.41 -11.97 -9.69
C LEU A 71 0.10 -12.58 -8.37
N SER A 72 1.22 -13.31 -8.42
CA SER A 72 1.77 -14.01 -7.27
C SER A 72 2.27 -13.05 -6.19
N ILE A 73 2.76 -11.87 -6.58
CA ILE A 73 3.24 -10.85 -5.62
C ILE A 73 2.14 -10.40 -4.66
N GLY A 74 0.89 -10.26 -5.15
CA GLY A 74 -0.26 -9.89 -4.33
C GLY A 74 -0.63 -10.98 -3.33
N PHE A 75 -0.60 -12.25 -3.77
CA PHE A 75 -0.77 -13.39 -2.89
C PHE A 75 0.34 -13.47 -1.83
N MET A 76 1.60 -13.26 -2.24
CA MET A 76 2.75 -13.33 -1.35
C MET A 76 2.74 -12.28 -0.25
N VAL A 77 2.31 -11.05 -0.54
CA VAL A 77 2.15 -10.00 0.49
C VAL A 77 1.12 -10.43 1.54
N GLY A 78 -0.04 -10.92 1.11
CA GLY A 78 -1.09 -11.39 2.02
C GLY A 78 -0.65 -12.61 2.84
N PHE A 79 -0.11 -13.62 2.17
CA PHE A 79 0.33 -14.87 2.79
C PHE A 79 1.47 -14.64 3.81
N SER A 80 2.53 -13.93 3.42
CA SER A 80 3.65 -13.63 4.32
C SER A 80 3.22 -12.80 5.53
N SER A 81 2.29 -11.84 5.35
CA SER A 81 1.74 -11.04 6.45
C SER A 81 0.99 -11.89 7.48
N VAL A 82 0.12 -12.79 7.03
CA VAL A 82 -0.65 -13.66 7.92
C VAL A 82 0.25 -14.65 8.66
N VAL A 83 1.17 -15.30 7.95
CA VAL A 83 2.10 -16.26 8.58
C VAL A 83 3.01 -15.56 9.58
N SER A 84 3.56 -14.40 9.23
CA SER A 84 4.40 -13.59 10.12
C SER A 84 3.65 -13.17 11.40
N ALA A 85 2.41 -12.67 11.25
CA ALA A 85 1.57 -12.30 12.37
C ALA A 85 1.26 -13.52 13.27
N LYS A 86 0.94 -14.66 12.66
CA LYS A 86 0.65 -15.89 13.40
C LYS A 86 1.86 -16.38 14.20
N VAL A 87 3.04 -16.39 13.59
CA VAL A 87 4.31 -16.74 14.26
C VAL A 87 4.59 -15.78 15.42
N MET A 88 4.42 -14.48 15.24
CA MET A 88 4.60 -13.50 16.32
C MET A 88 3.65 -13.75 17.50
N VAL A 89 2.36 -13.99 17.21
CA VAL A 89 1.35 -14.28 18.24
C VAL A 89 1.68 -15.58 18.96
N ASP A 90 2.01 -16.65 18.24
CA ASP A 90 2.29 -17.96 18.82
C ASP A 90 3.55 -17.89 19.72
N LEU A 91 4.61 -17.21 19.29
CA LEU A 91 5.81 -16.98 20.11
C LEU A 91 5.53 -16.14 21.35
N TRP A 92 4.73 -15.08 21.21
CA TRP A 92 4.33 -14.26 22.36
C TRP A 92 3.54 -15.09 23.39
N THR A 93 2.57 -15.89 22.93
CA THR A 93 1.79 -16.76 23.82
C THR A 93 2.60 -17.88 24.46
N ALA A 94 3.68 -18.32 23.82
CA ALA A 94 4.63 -19.28 24.37
C ALA A 94 5.62 -18.66 25.39
N GLY A 95 5.51 -17.35 25.67
CA GLY A 95 6.31 -16.66 26.69
C GLY A 95 7.65 -16.13 26.20
N PHE A 96 7.90 -16.11 24.88
CA PHE A 96 9.09 -15.46 24.33
C PHE A 96 9.00 -13.93 24.42
N SER A 97 10.16 -13.27 24.44
CA SER A 97 10.21 -11.81 24.51
C SER A 97 9.68 -11.16 23.22
N GLN A 98 9.07 -9.97 23.35
CA GLN A 98 8.53 -9.23 22.21
C GLN A 98 9.58 -8.97 21.10
N PRO A 99 10.82 -8.54 21.40
CA PRO A 99 11.83 -8.36 20.36
C PRO A 99 12.12 -9.64 19.60
N LEU A 100 12.23 -10.78 20.29
CA LEU A 100 12.49 -12.07 19.67
C LEU A 100 11.34 -12.50 18.76
N ALA A 101 10.09 -12.37 19.22
CA ALA A 101 8.91 -12.70 18.43
C ALA A 101 8.87 -11.87 17.12
N ILE A 102 9.13 -10.56 17.21
CA ILE A 102 9.19 -9.66 16.04
C ILE A 102 10.31 -10.09 15.08
N THR A 103 11.52 -10.35 15.60
CA THR A 103 12.66 -10.75 14.76
C THR A 103 12.35 -12.05 14.01
N ILE A 104 11.80 -13.06 14.69
CA ILE A 104 11.45 -14.32 14.03
C ILE A 104 10.32 -14.11 13.02
N GLY A 105 9.30 -13.30 13.33
CA GLY A 105 8.23 -12.96 12.39
C GLY A 105 8.75 -12.30 11.11
N ILE A 106 9.72 -11.37 11.22
CA ILE A 106 10.38 -10.74 10.08
C ILE A 106 11.14 -11.78 9.25
N LEU A 107 11.93 -12.65 9.90
CA LEU A 107 12.68 -13.71 9.22
C LEU A 107 11.75 -14.68 8.49
N THR A 108 10.62 -15.06 9.09
CA THR A 108 9.62 -15.91 8.44
C THR A 108 9.03 -15.24 7.20
N ALA A 109 8.62 -13.97 7.27
CA ALA A 109 8.10 -13.24 6.11
C ALA A 109 9.15 -13.16 4.99
N LEU A 110 10.40 -12.87 5.35
CA LEU A 110 11.51 -12.79 4.40
C LEU A 110 11.77 -14.12 3.71
N SER A 111 11.85 -15.22 4.47
CA SER A 111 12.04 -16.56 3.91
C SER A 111 10.91 -16.96 2.95
N LEU A 112 9.66 -16.62 3.28
CA LEU A 112 8.53 -16.87 2.39
C LEU A 112 8.64 -16.06 1.10
N GLY A 113 9.02 -14.79 1.17
CA GLY A 113 9.19 -13.94 -0.02
C GLY A 113 10.34 -14.38 -0.92
N LEU A 114 11.44 -14.87 -0.34
CA LEU A 114 12.63 -15.28 -1.10
C LEU A 114 12.41 -16.54 -1.95
N ILE A 115 11.56 -17.47 -1.52
CA ILE A 115 11.38 -18.75 -2.23
C ILE A 115 10.80 -18.54 -3.64
N PRO A 116 9.65 -17.85 -3.83
CA PRO A 116 9.15 -17.56 -5.16
C PRO A 116 10.02 -16.56 -5.91
N GLY A 117 10.65 -15.60 -5.21
CA GLY A 117 11.52 -14.61 -5.86
C GLY A 117 12.80 -15.21 -6.45
N PHE A 118 13.15 -16.44 -6.09
CA PHE A 118 14.32 -17.15 -6.63
C PHE A 118 14.00 -18.04 -7.85
N ILE A 119 12.73 -18.45 -8.00
CA ILE A 119 12.27 -19.37 -9.05
C ILE A 119 11.84 -18.56 -10.28
#